data_AF-A0A969U9Y8-F1
#
_entry.id   AF-A0A969U9Y8-F1
#
_cell.length_a   1.000
_cell.length_b   1.000
_cell.length_c   1.000
_cell.angle_alpha   90.00
_cell.angle_beta   90.00
_cell.angle_gamma   90.00
#
_symmetry.space_group_name_H-M   'P 1'
#
loop_
_entity.id
_entity.type
_entity.pdbx_description
1 polymer ?
#
loop_
_entity_poly.entity_id
_entity_poly.type
_entity_poly.pdbx_seq_one_letter_code
_entity_poly.pdbx_strand_id
1 'polypeptide(L)'
;MEAPNERCTGALVEGWRIEMTDGQQNWVYRTDLTAQVVRPESPVDEAKIPPDVSETVLTAIAKQVGAPVAILRMTESKAATWDGCMGIYEPGRACTFIAIPGWRVIVAGAQQSWVYHVNQDGTQLAQNATASSPLVPTFATANESPYGQPESNIVFRSIEAGGLAGRVSERVLTLDGTLYRQVRQPNQTPAAIAPVIEKRLSKAQVQRFQQLLEAQRFPNLNHLRYLSDAAFADYPTLTLQGMGSSVEYIDLEIEQLPTALRSVIQAWNEL
;
A
#
# COMPACT_ATOMS: atom_id res chain seq x y z
N MET A 1 -7.75 -8.73 19.59
CA MET A 1 -8.92 -7.99 19.05
C MET A 1 -10.01 -8.08 20.10
N GLU A 2 -10.41 -6.94 20.63
CA GLU A 2 -11.49 -6.79 21.62
C GLU A 2 -12.84 -7.03 20.94
N ALA A 3 -13.70 -7.82 21.58
CA ALA A 3 -15.12 -7.84 21.24
C ALA A 3 -15.74 -6.47 21.59
N PRO A 4 -16.90 -6.08 21.00
CA PRO A 4 -17.45 -4.71 21.07
C PRO A 4 -17.78 -4.16 22.48
N ASN A 5 -17.60 -4.95 23.55
CA ASN A 5 -17.82 -4.56 24.95
C ASN A 5 -16.69 -5.04 25.89
N GLU A 6 -15.53 -5.40 25.35
CA GLU A 6 -14.41 -5.91 26.12
C GLU A 6 -13.50 -4.75 26.55
N ARG A 7 -13.23 -4.64 27.85
CA ARG A 7 -12.27 -3.67 28.39
C ARG A 7 -10.93 -4.38 28.58
N CYS A 8 -9.98 -4.21 27.67
CA CYS A 8 -8.61 -4.66 27.93
C CYS A 8 -7.93 -3.74 28.95
N THR A 9 -7.31 -4.35 29.95
CA THR A 9 -6.19 -3.71 30.63
C THR A 9 -5.04 -3.62 29.62
N GLY A 10 -4.39 -2.48 29.47
CA GLY A 10 -3.19 -2.32 28.63
C GLY A 10 -1.95 -3.11 29.11
N ALA A 11 -2.16 -4.22 29.79
CA ALA A 11 -1.13 -5.11 30.30
C ALA A 11 -0.68 -6.07 29.19
N LEU A 12 0.63 -6.25 29.08
CA LEU A 12 1.20 -7.36 28.32
C LEU A 12 0.84 -8.66 29.04
N VAL A 13 0.09 -9.53 28.37
CA VAL A 13 -0.23 -10.87 28.88
C VAL A 13 0.66 -11.87 28.16
N GLU A 14 1.55 -12.51 28.91
CA GLU A 14 2.36 -13.62 28.38
C GLU A 14 1.46 -14.80 28.02
N GLY A 15 1.83 -15.52 26.96
CA GLY A 15 0.90 -16.44 26.34
C GLY A 15 1.46 -17.26 25.21
N TRP A 16 0.65 -18.18 24.72
CA TRP A 16 1.00 -19.08 23.62
C TRP A 16 0.39 -18.57 22.30
N ARG A 17 1.13 -18.77 21.21
CA ARG A 17 0.61 -18.68 19.85
C ARG A 17 0.45 -20.11 19.33
N ILE A 18 -0.79 -20.55 19.17
CA ILE A 18 -1.16 -21.90 18.78
C ILE A 18 -1.59 -21.88 17.32
N GLU A 19 -0.90 -22.63 16.46
CA GLU A 19 -1.31 -22.86 15.07
C GLU A 19 -1.94 -24.25 14.95
N MET A 20 -3.12 -24.32 14.33
CA MET A 20 -3.87 -25.54 14.10
C MET A 20 -4.20 -25.63 12.61
N THR A 21 -4.16 -26.83 12.04
CA THR A 21 -4.49 -27.07 10.64
C THR A 21 -5.35 -28.33 10.52
N ASP A 22 -6.31 -28.32 9.59
CA ASP A 22 -7.07 -29.52 9.20
C ASP A 22 -6.56 -30.12 7.86
N GLY A 23 -5.46 -29.58 7.33
CA GLY A 23 -4.90 -29.94 6.02
C GLY A 23 -5.46 -29.15 4.84
N GLN A 24 -6.54 -28.36 5.04
CA GLN A 24 -7.11 -27.45 4.05
C GLN A 24 -6.98 -25.98 4.47
N GLN A 25 -7.06 -25.71 5.78
CA GLN A 25 -6.96 -24.38 6.35
C GLN A 25 -6.10 -24.39 7.61
N ASN A 26 -5.37 -23.28 7.82
CA ASN A 26 -4.68 -23.01 9.08
C ASN A 26 -5.46 -21.97 9.88
N TRP A 27 -5.54 -22.18 11.18
CA TRP A 27 -6.02 -21.21 12.15
C TRP A 27 -4.93 -20.93 13.15
N VAL A 28 -4.76 -19.67 13.50
CA VAL A 28 -3.87 -19.30 14.58
C VAL A 28 -4.70 -18.72 15.72
N TYR A 29 -4.33 -19.06 16.94
CA TYR A 29 -4.94 -18.56 18.16
C TYR A 29 -3.85 -18.03 19.09
N ARG A 30 -4.19 -16.99 19.85
CA ARG A 30 -3.40 -16.52 20.98
C ARG A 30 -4.12 -16.88 22.27
N THR A 31 -3.36 -17.38 23.22
CA THR A 31 -3.88 -17.73 24.55
C THR A 31 -3.03 -17.11 25.64
N ASP A 32 -3.56 -16.96 26.84
CA ASP A 32 -2.71 -16.78 28.02
C ASP A 32 -1.93 -18.08 28.33
N LEU A 33 -0.99 -18.03 29.28
CA LEU A 33 -0.19 -19.19 29.68
C LEU A 33 -1.03 -20.40 30.14
N THR A 34 -2.26 -20.17 30.62
CA THR A 34 -3.16 -21.23 31.12
C THR A 34 -4.24 -21.66 30.13
N ALA A 35 -4.29 -21.05 28.95
CA ALA A 35 -5.32 -21.26 27.93
C ALA A 35 -6.78 -21.04 28.43
N GLN A 36 -6.95 -20.26 29.50
CA GLN A 36 -8.28 -19.83 29.97
C GLN A 36 -8.87 -18.76 29.07
N VAL A 37 -8.02 -17.95 28.44
CA VAL A 37 -8.42 -16.97 27.42
C VAL A 37 -7.85 -17.46 26.10
N VAL A 38 -8.72 -17.82 25.16
CA VAL A 38 -8.34 -18.22 23.80
C VAL A 38 -8.98 -17.24 22.82
N ARG A 39 -8.16 -16.67 21.93
CA ARG A 39 -8.59 -15.71 20.92
C ARG A 39 -8.05 -16.13 19.57
N PRO A 40 -8.86 -16.19 18.50
CA PRO A 40 -8.31 -16.35 17.16
C PRO A 40 -7.38 -15.16 16.87
N GLU A 41 -6.18 -15.46 16.39
CA GLU A 41 -5.33 -14.52 15.71
C GLU A 41 -5.89 -14.38 14.29
N SER A 42 -6.76 -13.39 14.09
CA SER A 42 -7.09 -13.00 12.73
C SER A 42 -5.83 -12.43 12.09
N PRO A 43 -5.50 -12.80 10.84
CA PRO A 43 -4.47 -12.10 10.11
C PRO A 43 -4.78 -10.60 10.16
N VAL A 44 -3.78 -9.79 10.49
CA VAL A 44 -3.91 -8.32 10.66
C VAL A 44 -4.56 -7.69 9.41
N ASP A 45 -4.43 -8.36 8.26
CA ASP A 45 -4.97 -7.94 6.97
C ASP A 45 -6.46 -8.22 6.74
N GLU A 46 -7.12 -9.04 7.57
CA GLU A 46 -8.54 -9.40 7.39
C GLU A 46 -9.47 -8.85 8.48
N ALA A 47 -8.92 -8.16 9.48
CA ALA A 47 -9.74 -7.45 10.46
C ALA A 47 -10.57 -6.39 9.72
N LYS A 48 -11.90 -6.52 9.78
CA LYS A 48 -12.82 -5.49 9.28
C LYS A 48 -12.98 -4.43 10.36
N ILE A 49 -13.03 -3.17 9.93
CA ILE A 49 -13.32 -2.06 10.85
C ILE A 49 -14.68 -2.28 11.53
N PRO A 50 -14.80 -2.05 12.85
CA PRO A 50 -16.08 -2.15 13.54
C PRO A 50 -17.14 -1.22 12.93
N PRO A 51 -18.41 -1.65 12.84
CA PRO A 51 -19.47 -0.85 12.20
C PRO A 51 -19.66 0.54 12.81
N ASP A 52 -19.60 0.66 14.14
CA ASP A 52 -19.71 1.90 14.90
C ASP A 52 -18.55 2.88 14.59
N VAL A 53 -17.34 2.36 14.48
CA VAL A 53 -16.16 3.14 14.04
C VAL A 53 -16.32 3.57 12.58
N SER A 54 -16.79 2.68 11.70
CA SER A 54 -17.04 2.97 10.29
C SER A 54 -18.06 4.10 10.10
N GLU A 55 -19.17 4.08 10.83
CA GLU A 55 -20.20 5.14 10.82
C GLU A 55 -19.65 6.48 11.31
N THR A 56 -18.85 6.46 12.38
CA THR A 56 -18.17 7.64 12.91
C THR A 56 -17.24 8.26 11.87
N VAL A 57 -16.43 7.42 11.21
CA VAL A 57 -15.49 7.82 10.16
C VAL A 57 -16.22 8.38 8.94
N LEU A 58 -17.27 7.71 8.44
CA LEU A 58 -18.04 8.19 7.29
C LEU A 58 -18.71 9.54 7.57
N THR A 59 -19.22 9.74 8.78
CA THR A 59 -19.80 11.01 9.21
C THR A 59 -18.76 12.14 9.28
N ALA A 60 -17.57 11.84 9.82
CA ALA A 60 -16.47 12.78 9.88
C ALA A 60 -15.97 13.17 8.48
N ILE A 61 -15.80 12.19 7.59
CA ILE A 61 -15.38 12.40 6.20
C ILE A 61 -16.43 13.22 5.44
N ALA A 62 -17.72 12.88 5.56
CA ALA A 62 -18.81 13.64 4.94
C ALA A 62 -18.75 15.13 5.27
N LYS A 63 -18.49 15.46 6.54
CA LYS A 63 -18.29 16.85 6.97
C LYS A 63 -17.04 17.48 6.36
N GLN A 64 -15.91 16.76 6.30
CA GLN A 64 -14.65 17.26 5.75
C GLN A 64 -14.74 17.52 4.24
N VAL A 65 -15.41 16.65 3.47
CA VAL A 65 -15.50 16.76 2.01
C VAL A 65 -16.76 17.49 1.53
N GLY A 66 -17.67 17.86 2.44
CA GLY A 66 -18.91 18.58 2.10
C GLY A 66 -19.91 17.74 1.30
N ALA A 67 -19.95 16.42 1.53
CA ALA A 67 -20.80 15.49 0.79
C ALA A 67 -21.82 14.81 1.73
N PRO A 68 -23.03 14.45 1.23
CA PRO A 68 -23.96 13.64 2.03
C PRO A 68 -23.37 12.28 2.40
N VAL A 69 -23.50 11.85 3.65
CA VAL A 69 -23.05 10.52 4.11
C VAL A 69 -23.62 9.41 3.22
N ALA A 70 -24.86 9.56 2.75
CA ALA A 70 -25.56 8.58 1.91
C ALA A 70 -24.89 8.29 0.55
N ILE A 71 -23.99 9.16 0.08
CA ILE A 71 -23.24 8.92 -1.17
C ILE A 71 -21.82 8.42 -0.93
N LEU A 72 -21.40 8.30 0.33
CA LEU A 72 -20.10 7.79 0.70
C LEU A 72 -20.19 6.31 1.03
N ARG A 73 -19.24 5.52 0.51
CA ARG A 73 -19.13 4.10 0.78
C ARG A 73 -17.70 3.76 1.14
N MET A 74 -17.49 3.16 2.30
CA MET A 74 -16.20 2.53 2.61
C MET A 74 -16.06 1.26 1.76
N THR A 75 -15.06 1.25 0.87
CA THR A 75 -14.84 0.15 -0.07
C THR A 75 -13.79 -0.83 0.42
N GLU A 76 -12.83 -0.35 1.21
CA GLU A 76 -11.75 -1.14 1.78
C GLU A 76 -11.44 -0.64 3.19
N SER A 77 -11.03 -1.56 4.07
CA SER A 77 -10.51 -1.26 5.39
C SER A 77 -9.44 -2.28 5.77
N LYS A 78 -8.33 -1.82 6.31
CA LYS A 78 -7.23 -2.68 6.76
C LYS A 78 -6.68 -2.19 8.08
N ALA A 79 -6.48 -3.08 9.04
CA ALA A 79 -5.86 -2.69 10.31
C ALA A 79 -4.43 -2.18 10.07
N ALA A 80 -4.03 -1.17 10.82
CA ALA A 80 -2.74 -0.53 10.70
C ALA A 80 -2.27 0.00 12.06
N THR A 81 -0.98 0.33 12.14
CA THR A 81 -0.40 1.03 13.28
C THR A 81 0.35 2.23 12.77
N TRP A 82 0.12 3.38 13.40
CA TRP A 82 0.65 4.66 12.96
C TRP A 82 1.68 5.21 13.93
N ASP A 83 2.62 5.97 13.36
CA ASP A 83 3.49 6.88 14.11
C ASP A 83 2.73 8.16 14.52
N GLY A 84 3.45 9.11 15.12
CA GLY A 84 2.86 10.40 15.52
C GLY A 84 2.37 11.29 14.37
N CYS A 85 2.70 10.96 13.12
CA CYS A 85 2.21 11.63 11.93
C CYS A 85 1.00 10.92 11.32
N MET A 86 0.41 9.94 12.03
CA MET A 86 -0.66 9.10 11.52
C MET A 86 -0.26 8.37 10.23
N GLY A 87 1.03 8.05 10.04
CA GLY A 87 1.53 7.39 8.84
C GLY A 87 1.49 8.24 7.56
N ILE A 88 1.30 9.56 7.66
CA ILE A 88 1.38 10.49 6.53
C ILE A 88 2.82 10.99 6.38
N TYR A 89 3.47 10.59 5.28
CA TYR A 89 4.79 11.05 4.91
C TYR A 89 4.77 12.49 4.40
N GLU A 90 5.64 13.31 4.98
CA GLU A 90 5.92 14.70 4.61
C GLU A 90 7.46 14.88 4.58
N PRO A 91 8.05 15.40 3.49
CA PRO A 91 9.48 15.59 3.40
C PRO A 91 10.03 16.46 4.54
N GLY A 92 11.08 15.97 5.20
CA GLY A 92 11.73 16.66 6.32
C GLY A 92 10.93 16.72 7.62
N ARG A 93 9.74 16.11 7.68
CA ARG A 93 8.94 16.05 8.92
C ARG A 93 9.39 14.88 9.78
N ALA A 94 9.81 15.18 11.00
CA ALA A 94 10.02 14.16 12.02
C ALA A 94 8.68 13.75 12.64
N CYS A 95 8.49 12.44 12.82
CA CYS A 95 7.32 11.84 13.45
C CYS A 95 7.76 11.12 14.72
N THR A 96 6.93 11.15 15.77
CA THR A 96 7.26 10.44 17.01
C THR A 96 7.12 8.93 16.78
N PHE A 97 8.05 8.15 17.32
CA PHE A 97 8.01 6.69 17.31
C PHE A 97 7.01 6.17 18.36
N ILE A 98 5.72 6.39 18.11
CA ILE A 98 4.60 5.87 18.88
C ILE A 98 3.87 4.81 18.05
N ALA A 99 3.18 3.88 18.70
CA ALA A 99 2.32 2.90 18.05
C ALA A 99 0.86 3.27 18.30
N ILE A 100 0.22 3.95 17.36
CA ILE A 100 -1.21 4.30 17.40
C ILE A 100 -1.97 3.23 16.61
N PRO A 101 -2.68 2.29 17.25
CA PRO A 101 -3.49 1.31 16.54
C PRO A 101 -4.64 2.00 15.80
N GLY A 102 -5.02 1.44 14.65
CA GLY A 102 -6.07 2.02 13.84
C GLY A 102 -6.31 1.32 12.51
N TRP A 103 -6.78 2.11 11.54
CA TRP A 103 -7.30 1.61 10.28
C TRP A 103 -6.84 2.47 9.12
N ARG A 104 -6.38 1.83 8.04
CA ARG A 104 -6.32 2.46 6.72
C ARG A 104 -7.64 2.16 6.01
N VAL A 105 -8.34 3.18 5.55
CA VAL A 105 -9.64 3.04 4.90
C VAL A 105 -9.66 3.73 3.55
N ILE A 106 -10.42 3.16 2.61
CA ILE A 106 -10.72 3.77 1.32
C ILE A 106 -12.22 4.04 1.28
N VAL A 107 -12.57 5.30 1.00
CA VAL A 107 -13.96 5.75 0.90
C VAL A 107 -14.20 6.27 -0.50
N ALA A 108 -15.16 5.67 -1.20
CA ALA A 108 -15.62 6.12 -2.51
C ALA A 108 -16.82 7.07 -2.34
N GLY A 109 -16.82 8.15 -3.12
CA GLY A 109 -17.97 9.02 -3.36
C GLY A 109 -18.39 8.97 -4.83
N ALA A 110 -19.19 9.95 -5.26
CA ALA A 110 -19.77 9.97 -6.61
C ALA A 110 -18.73 10.17 -7.74
N GLN A 111 -17.68 10.96 -7.51
CA GLN A 111 -16.69 11.35 -8.54
C GLN A 111 -15.23 11.20 -8.06
N GLN A 112 -15.05 10.79 -6.81
CA GLN A 112 -13.77 10.83 -6.14
C GLN A 112 -13.73 9.74 -5.08
N SER A 113 -12.55 9.19 -4.85
CA SER A 113 -12.24 8.38 -3.69
C SER A 113 -11.20 9.07 -2.80
N TRP A 114 -11.21 8.68 -1.53
CA TRP A 114 -10.28 9.18 -0.53
C TRP A 114 -9.68 8.05 0.28
N VAL A 115 -8.40 8.19 0.58
CA VAL A 115 -7.68 7.29 1.48
C VAL A 115 -7.47 8.01 2.81
N TYR A 116 -7.86 7.38 3.92
CA TYR A 116 -7.71 7.93 5.26
C TYR A 116 -6.98 6.96 6.17
N HIS A 117 -6.18 7.53 7.07
CA HIS A 117 -5.58 6.84 8.21
C HIS A 117 -6.36 7.27 9.45
N VAL A 118 -6.87 6.29 10.18
CA VAL A 118 -7.81 6.48 11.28
C VAL A 118 -7.23 5.81 12.51
N ASN A 119 -7.40 6.39 13.70
CA ASN A 119 -7.09 5.69 14.95
C ASN A 119 -8.17 4.63 15.29
N GLN A 120 -7.95 3.87 16.36
CA GLN A 120 -8.79 2.71 16.71
C GLN A 120 -10.28 3.05 16.92
N ASP A 121 -10.59 4.23 17.47
CA ASP A 121 -11.95 4.65 17.82
C ASP A 121 -12.62 5.58 16.78
N GLY A 122 -11.93 5.92 15.68
CA GLY A 122 -12.50 6.76 14.63
C GLY A 122 -12.50 8.26 14.94
N THR A 123 -11.89 8.71 16.05
CA THR A 123 -11.92 10.12 16.46
C THR A 123 -10.81 10.97 15.83
N GLN A 124 -9.69 10.34 15.43
CA GLN A 124 -8.58 10.99 14.75
C GLN A 124 -8.45 10.46 13.33
N LEU A 125 -8.61 11.37 12.35
CA LEU A 125 -8.48 11.08 10.93
C LEU A 125 -7.35 11.91 10.33
N ALA A 126 -6.52 11.27 9.52
CA ALA A 126 -5.55 11.92 8.66
C ALA A 126 -5.83 11.53 7.20
N GLN A 127 -6.14 12.51 6.36
CA GLN A 127 -6.35 12.27 4.94
C GLN A 127 -5.01 12.04 4.24
N ASN A 128 -4.89 10.92 3.53
CA ASN A 128 -3.83 10.68 2.59
C ASN A 128 -4.22 11.28 1.22
N ALA A 129 -4.02 12.60 1.10
CA ALA A 129 -4.36 13.33 -0.12
C ALA A 129 -3.53 12.89 -1.33
N THR A 130 -2.28 12.46 -1.13
CA THR A 130 -1.40 11.93 -2.20
C THR A 130 -2.01 10.70 -2.88
N ALA A 131 -2.74 9.87 -2.14
CA ALA A 131 -3.35 8.65 -2.63
C ALA A 131 -4.82 8.79 -3.10
N SER A 132 -5.44 9.94 -2.86
CA SER A 132 -6.85 10.18 -3.19
C SER A 132 -7.02 10.54 -4.68
N SER A 133 -7.97 9.94 -5.38
CA SER A 133 -8.15 10.10 -6.83
C SER A 133 -9.58 9.81 -7.30
N PRO A 134 -9.94 10.14 -8.55
CA PRO A 134 -11.21 9.70 -9.14
C PRO A 134 -11.38 8.18 -9.16
N LEU A 135 -10.30 7.43 -9.43
CA LEU A 135 -10.31 5.98 -9.27
C LEU A 135 -10.46 5.59 -7.81
N VAL A 136 -11.17 4.49 -7.57
CA VAL A 136 -11.25 3.84 -6.26
C VAL A 136 -10.12 2.80 -6.18
N PRO A 137 -9.05 3.03 -5.40
CA PRO A 137 -8.00 2.04 -5.27
C PRO A 137 -8.46 0.84 -4.42
N THR A 138 -7.65 -0.22 -4.46
CA THR A 138 -7.72 -1.35 -3.52
C THR A 138 -6.38 -1.48 -2.79
N PHE A 139 -6.36 -2.21 -1.68
CA PHE A 139 -5.11 -2.56 -1.01
C PHE A 139 -4.43 -3.74 -1.72
N ALA A 140 -3.10 -3.71 -1.78
CA ALA A 140 -2.35 -4.91 -2.10
C ALA A 140 -2.58 -5.99 -1.03
N THR A 141 -2.83 -7.22 -1.47
CA THR A 141 -2.95 -8.36 -0.56
C THR A 141 -1.61 -8.59 0.13
N ALA A 142 -1.66 -9.07 1.37
CA ALA A 142 -0.55 -8.98 2.32
C ALA A 142 0.63 -9.91 2.08
N ASN A 143 0.65 -10.64 0.98
CA ASN A 143 1.87 -11.28 0.52
C ASN A 143 2.58 -10.26 -0.36
N GLU A 144 3.68 -9.74 0.19
CA GLU A 144 4.67 -8.85 -0.43
C GLU A 144 4.67 -8.98 -1.95
N SER A 145 4.70 -7.82 -2.65
CA SER A 145 4.79 -7.74 -4.11
C SER A 145 5.52 -8.97 -4.67
N PRO A 146 4.98 -9.70 -5.67
CA PRO A 146 5.57 -10.96 -6.13
C PRO A 146 7.02 -10.83 -6.64
N TYR A 147 7.53 -9.60 -6.70
CA TYR A 147 8.89 -9.20 -7.09
C TYR A 147 9.80 -8.82 -5.89
N GLY A 148 9.32 -9.00 -4.66
CA GLY A 148 10.01 -8.63 -3.42
C GLY A 148 10.24 -7.12 -3.27
N GLN A 149 11.01 -6.76 -2.24
CA GLN A 149 11.51 -5.40 -2.07
C GLN A 149 12.79 -5.20 -2.90
N PRO A 150 13.01 -4.01 -3.48
CA PRO A 150 14.26 -3.70 -4.15
C PRO A 150 15.46 -3.78 -3.18
N GLU A 151 16.63 -4.17 -3.71
CA GLU A 151 17.90 -4.10 -2.99
C GLU A 151 18.25 -2.66 -2.59
N SER A 152 19.06 -2.49 -1.53
CA SER A 152 19.41 -1.16 -0.99
C SER A 152 20.14 -0.22 -1.97
N ASN A 153 20.77 -0.76 -3.03
CA ASN A 153 21.41 0.00 -4.10
C ASN A 153 20.44 0.43 -5.21
N ILE A 154 19.18 0.01 -5.16
CA ILE A 154 18.15 0.39 -6.12
C ILE A 154 17.44 1.66 -5.63
N VAL A 155 17.45 2.69 -6.46
CA VAL A 155 16.72 3.94 -6.22
C VAL A 155 15.26 3.76 -6.55
N PHE A 156 14.98 3.15 -7.71
CA PHE A 156 13.64 2.98 -8.23
C PHE A 156 13.57 1.82 -9.22
N ARG A 157 12.43 1.17 -9.23
CA ARG A 157 12.15 0.02 -10.08
C ARG A 157 10.72 0.10 -10.60
N SER A 158 10.54 -0.17 -11.90
CA SER A 158 9.24 -0.46 -12.48
C SER A 158 9.20 -1.89 -13.02
N ILE A 159 8.16 -2.62 -12.69
CA ILE A 159 7.90 -3.97 -13.22
C ILE A 159 6.59 -3.94 -13.98
N GLU A 160 6.63 -4.35 -15.24
CA GLU A 160 5.46 -4.56 -16.08
C GLU A 160 5.27 -6.06 -16.25
N ALA A 161 4.11 -6.57 -15.84
CA ALA A 161 3.82 -7.99 -15.87
C ALA A 161 2.36 -8.29 -16.21
N GLY A 162 2.13 -9.47 -16.77
CA GLY A 162 0.84 -9.88 -17.29
C GLY A 162 0.73 -9.66 -18.80
N GLY A 163 -0.49 -9.41 -19.28
CA GLY A 163 -0.79 -9.33 -20.70
C GLY A 163 -0.63 -10.66 -21.45
N LEU A 164 -1.00 -10.66 -22.73
CA LEU A 164 -1.07 -11.87 -23.56
C LEU A 164 0.27 -12.59 -23.75
N ALA A 165 1.39 -11.85 -23.65
CA ALA A 165 2.72 -12.42 -23.85
C ALA A 165 3.30 -13.10 -22.57
N GLY A 166 2.72 -12.84 -21.40
CA GLY A 166 3.20 -13.36 -20.11
C GLY A 166 4.63 -12.95 -19.74
N ARG A 167 5.16 -11.90 -20.39
CA ARG A 167 6.52 -11.40 -20.13
C ARG A 167 6.53 -10.54 -18.87
N VAL A 168 7.66 -10.54 -18.18
CA VAL A 168 7.93 -9.60 -17.09
C VAL A 168 9.08 -8.70 -17.52
N SER A 169 8.80 -7.42 -17.70
CA SER A 169 9.82 -6.40 -18.00
C SER A 169 10.10 -5.58 -16.76
N GLU A 170 11.35 -5.58 -16.31
CA GLU A 170 11.82 -4.80 -15.18
C GLU A 170 12.76 -3.71 -15.68
N ARG A 171 12.55 -2.48 -15.22
CA ARG A 171 13.43 -1.34 -15.48
C ARG A 171 13.88 -0.78 -14.14
N VAL A 172 15.19 -0.61 -13.97
CA VAL A 172 15.80 -0.35 -12.67
C VAL A 172 16.78 0.80 -12.77
N LEU A 173 16.64 1.76 -11.85
CA LEU A 173 17.61 2.80 -11.60
C LEU A 173 18.34 2.50 -10.30
N THR A 174 19.66 2.41 -10.37
CA THR A 174 20.55 2.17 -9.24
C THR A 174 21.15 3.48 -8.70
N LEU A 175 21.67 3.44 -7.46
CA LEU A 175 22.30 4.58 -6.79
C LEU A 175 23.53 5.12 -7.53
N ASP A 176 24.24 4.29 -8.30
CA ASP A 176 25.39 4.71 -9.10
C ASP A 176 25.00 5.38 -10.43
N GLY A 177 23.71 5.47 -10.72
CA GLY A 177 23.17 6.07 -11.94
C GLY A 177 23.01 5.10 -13.11
N THR A 178 23.21 3.79 -12.92
CA THR A 178 22.89 2.82 -13.97
C THR A 178 21.38 2.65 -14.11
N LEU A 179 20.88 2.95 -15.31
CA LEU A 179 19.53 2.64 -15.73
C LEU A 179 19.58 1.46 -16.70
N TYR A 180 18.96 0.34 -16.33
CA TYR A 180 18.95 -0.86 -17.15
C TYR A 180 17.54 -1.48 -17.22
N ARG A 181 17.36 -2.31 -18.24
CA ARG A 181 16.15 -3.13 -18.42
C ARG A 181 16.51 -4.61 -18.44
N GLN A 182 15.65 -5.42 -17.84
CA GLN A 182 15.68 -6.87 -17.86
C GLN A 182 14.31 -7.39 -18.29
N VAL A 183 14.29 -8.38 -19.19
CA VAL A 183 13.03 -8.99 -19.66
C VAL A 183 13.10 -10.48 -19.40
N ARG A 184 12.16 -10.98 -18.61
CA ARG A 184 11.97 -12.40 -18.32
C ARG A 184 10.86 -12.95 -19.20
N GLN A 185 11.19 -13.96 -20.00
CA GLN A 185 10.18 -14.76 -20.72
C GLN A 185 9.52 -15.77 -19.76
N PRO A 186 8.29 -16.24 -20.04
CA PRO A 186 7.54 -17.16 -19.16
C PRO A 186 8.31 -18.41 -18.71
N ASN A 187 9.21 -18.93 -19.56
CA ASN A 187 9.95 -20.18 -19.33
C ASN A 187 11.44 -19.96 -18.98
N GLN A 188 11.83 -18.74 -18.59
CA GLN A 188 13.22 -18.42 -18.27
C GLN A 188 13.44 -18.27 -16.76
N THR A 189 14.53 -18.85 -16.26
CA THR A 189 14.95 -18.71 -14.87
C THR A 189 15.63 -17.35 -14.63
N PRO A 190 15.50 -16.75 -13.43
CA PRO A 190 16.07 -15.43 -13.12
C PRO A 190 17.58 -15.31 -13.38
N ALA A 191 18.34 -16.39 -13.16
CA ALA A 191 19.80 -16.41 -13.32
C ALA A 191 20.29 -16.28 -14.78
N ALA A 192 19.41 -16.43 -15.78
CA ALA A 192 19.76 -16.37 -17.19
C ALA A 192 19.49 -15.00 -17.85
N ILE A 193 19.07 -14.00 -17.06
CA ILE A 193 18.61 -12.70 -17.59
C ILE A 193 19.76 -11.69 -17.59
N ALA A 194 20.33 -11.42 -18.76
CA ALA A 194 21.33 -10.36 -18.92
C ALA A 194 20.64 -8.97 -18.93
N PRO A 195 21.02 -8.04 -18.04
CA PRO A 195 20.51 -6.67 -18.09
C PRO A 195 21.06 -5.93 -19.32
N VAL A 196 20.19 -5.15 -19.95
CA VAL A 196 20.56 -4.22 -21.01
C VAL A 196 20.66 -2.82 -20.39
N ILE A 197 21.86 -2.25 -20.36
CA ILE A 197 22.06 -0.87 -19.90
C ILE A 197 21.42 0.06 -20.93
N GLU A 198 20.40 0.82 -20.52
CA GLU A 198 19.76 1.83 -21.36
C GLU A 198 20.52 3.16 -21.29
N LYS A 199 20.96 3.53 -20.08
CA LYS A 199 21.60 4.83 -19.84
C LYS A 199 22.47 4.83 -18.58
N ARG A 200 23.43 5.77 -18.53
CA ARG A 200 24.18 6.14 -17.33
C ARG A 200 23.85 7.58 -16.96
N LEU A 201 23.19 7.76 -15.83
CA LEU A 201 22.78 9.05 -15.30
C LEU A 201 23.91 9.62 -14.44
N SER A 202 24.08 10.94 -14.49
CA SER A 202 24.94 11.64 -13.53
C SER A 202 24.36 11.59 -12.12
N LYS A 203 25.22 11.75 -11.11
CA LYS A 203 24.80 11.85 -9.70
C LYS A 203 23.73 12.92 -9.49
N ALA A 204 23.83 14.06 -10.18
CA ALA A 204 22.84 15.14 -10.09
C ALA A 204 21.47 14.74 -10.67
N GLN A 205 21.43 13.93 -11.73
CA GLN A 205 20.17 13.41 -12.29
C GLN A 205 19.51 12.40 -11.34
N VAL A 206 20.29 11.49 -10.75
CA VAL A 206 19.78 10.54 -9.74
C VAL A 206 19.20 11.30 -8.55
N GLN A 207 19.93 12.28 -8.01
CA GLN A 207 19.47 13.12 -6.90
C GLN A 207 18.19 13.89 -7.24
N ARG A 208 18.09 14.44 -8.45
CA ARG A 208 16.88 15.14 -8.91
C ARG A 208 15.67 14.21 -8.96
N PHE A 209 15.86 12.97 -9.39
CA PHE A 209 14.77 11.99 -9.39
C PHE A 209 14.37 11.59 -7.96
N GLN A 210 15.32 11.37 -7.05
CA GLN A 210 15.02 11.12 -5.64
C GLN A 210 14.24 12.28 -4.99
N GLN A 211 14.65 13.53 -5.24
CA GLN A 211 13.94 14.72 -4.77
C GLN A 211 12.53 14.81 -5.34
N LEU A 212 12.32 14.37 -6.59
CA LEU A 212 10.99 14.28 -7.17
C LEU A 212 10.12 13.26 -6.44
N LEU A 213 10.64 12.07 -6.11
CA LEU A 213 9.90 11.07 -5.31
C LEU A 213 9.51 11.63 -3.93
N GLU A 214 10.42 12.35 -3.27
CA GLU A 214 10.15 13.03 -2.00
C GLU A 214 9.08 14.12 -2.16
N ALA A 215 9.22 15.01 -3.14
CA ALA A 215 8.29 16.10 -3.39
C ALA A 215 6.88 15.60 -3.73
N GLN A 216 6.78 14.49 -4.46
CA GLN A 216 5.50 13.81 -4.76
C GLN A 216 5.01 12.92 -3.60
N ARG A 217 5.75 12.84 -2.50
CA ARG A 217 5.42 12.06 -1.31
C ARG A 217 5.11 10.60 -1.65
N PHE A 218 5.92 10.01 -2.53
CA PHE A 218 5.73 8.65 -3.04
C PHE A 218 5.41 7.61 -1.94
N PRO A 219 6.01 7.66 -0.73
CA PRO A 219 5.66 6.72 0.33
C PRO A 219 4.19 6.67 0.75
N ASN A 220 3.43 7.74 0.53
CA ASN A 220 2.00 7.77 0.81
C ASN A 220 1.18 6.86 -0.13
N LEU A 221 1.75 6.40 -1.25
CA LEU A 221 1.10 5.49 -2.20
C LEU A 221 1.30 4.01 -1.84
N ASN A 222 2.07 3.72 -0.79
CA ASN A 222 2.49 2.36 -0.48
C ASN A 222 1.30 1.39 -0.34
N HIS A 223 1.42 0.18 -0.89
CA HIS A 223 0.43 -0.89 -0.90
C HIS A 223 -0.95 -0.52 -1.48
N LEU A 224 -1.02 0.46 -2.39
CA LEU A 224 -2.24 0.78 -3.13
C LEU A 224 -2.17 0.24 -4.56
N ARG A 225 -3.35 -0.14 -5.08
CA ARG A 225 -3.54 -0.67 -6.42
C ARG A 225 -4.64 0.12 -7.11
N TYR A 226 -4.30 0.76 -8.21
CA TYR A 226 -5.21 1.55 -9.05
C TYR A 226 -5.52 0.75 -10.32
N LEU A 227 -6.37 -0.27 -10.17
CA LEU A 227 -6.76 -1.19 -11.24
C LEU A 227 -8.27 -1.00 -11.48
N SER A 228 -8.70 -0.78 -12.72
CA SER A 228 -10.12 -0.78 -13.08
C SER A 228 -10.60 -2.18 -13.44
N ASP A 229 -11.92 -2.40 -13.51
CA ASP A 229 -12.49 -3.70 -13.91
C ASP A 229 -12.07 -4.14 -15.32
N ALA A 230 -11.56 -3.23 -16.15
CA ALA A 230 -10.95 -3.56 -17.44
C ALA A 230 -9.63 -4.36 -17.32
N ALA A 231 -9.06 -4.47 -16.11
CA ALA A 231 -7.81 -5.18 -15.84
C ALA A 231 -7.91 -6.72 -15.92
N PHE A 232 -9.12 -7.30 -15.99
CA PHE A 232 -9.31 -8.74 -15.77
C PHE A 232 -8.93 -9.69 -16.94
N ALA A 233 -8.28 -9.22 -18.02
CA ALA A 233 -7.72 -10.16 -19.02
C ALA A 233 -6.52 -9.66 -19.85
N ASP A 234 -6.49 -8.39 -20.30
CA ASP A 234 -5.61 -8.02 -21.42
C ASP A 234 -4.56 -6.93 -21.13
N TYR A 235 -4.65 -6.21 -20.02
CA TYR A 235 -3.72 -5.12 -19.69
C TYR A 235 -2.61 -5.55 -18.74
N PRO A 236 -1.34 -5.17 -19.01
CA PRO A 236 -0.26 -5.44 -18.08
C PRO A 236 -0.45 -4.59 -16.81
N THR A 237 -0.18 -5.20 -15.66
CA THR A 237 -0.06 -4.46 -14.39
C THR A 237 1.34 -3.89 -14.28
N LEU A 238 1.43 -2.59 -13.99
CA LEU A 238 2.67 -1.91 -13.68
C LEU A 238 2.81 -1.75 -12.17
N THR A 239 3.95 -2.19 -11.64
CA THR A 239 4.34 -2.00 -10.24
C THR A 239 5.50 -1.02 -10.18
N LEU A 240 5.37 0.05 -9.41
CA LEU A 240 6.45 0.99 -9.12
C LEU A 240 6.93 0.81 -7.69
N GLN A 241 8.25 0.77 -7.52
CA GLN A 241 8.88 0.61 -6.22
C GLN A 241 10.03 1.58 -6.01
N GLY A 242 10.06 2.19 -4.83
CA GLY A 242 11.08 3.16 -4.44
C GLY A 242 10.78 3.72 -3.05
N MET A 243 11.81 4.21 -2.36
CA MET A 243 11.67 4.73 -0.98
C MET A 243 10.97 3.74 -0.01
N GLY A 244 11.23 2.42 -0.17
CA GLY A 244 10.60 1.38 0.64
C GLY A 244 9.09 1.22 0.42
N SER A 245 8.55 1.76 -0.68
CA SER A 245 7.13 1.77 -0.98
C SER A 245 6.84 1.16 -2.34
N SER A 246 5.65 0.59 -2.50
CA SER A 246 5.18 -0.07 -3.72
C SER A 246 3.77 0.40 -4.08
N VAL A 247 3.52 0.69 -5.36
CA VAL A 247 2.19 1.03 -5.89
C VAL A 247 1.96 0.33 -7.22
N GLU A 248 0.74 -0.14 -7.45
CA GLU A 248 0.35 -0.81 -8.70
C GLU A 248 -0.69 0.01 -9.46
N TYR A 249 -0.61 -0.02 -10.78
CA TYR A 249 -1.58 0.61 -11.67
C TYR A 249 -1.63 -0.09 -13.03
N ILE A 250 -2.62 0.26 -13.84
CA ILE A 250 -2.66 -0.04 -15.28
C ILE A 250 -2.55 1.26 -16.08
N ASP A 251 -1.90 1.20 -17.23
CA ASP A 251 -1.69 2.36 -18.10
C ASP A 251 -2.98 2.92 -18.72
N LEU A 252 -4.03 2.10 -18.82
CA LEU A 252 -5.34 2.50 -19.35
C LEU A 252 -5.97 3.70 -18.61
N GLU A 253 -5.72 3.80 -17.29
CA GLU A 253 -6.40 4.79 -16.43
C GLU A 253 -5.45 5.91 -15.96
N ILE A 254 -4.34 6.14 -16.68
CA ILE A 254 -3.30 7.10 -16.26
C ILE A 254 -3.89 8.45 -15.86
N GLU A 255 -4.83 9.00 -16.63
CA GLU A 255 -5.42 10.32 -16.36
C GLU A 255 -6.26 10.39 -15.08
N GLN A 256 -6.74 9.25 -14.59
CA GLN A 256 -7.53 9.17 -13.37
C GLN A 256 -6.69 8.80 -12.14
N LEU A 257 -5.39 8.50 -12.31
CA LEU A 257 -4.46 8.26 -11.20
C LEU A 257 -4.24 9.53 -10.36
N PRO A 258 -3.84 9.39 -9.08
CA PRO A 258 -3.44 10.53 -8.28
C PRO A 258 -2.36 11.35 -8.99
N THR A 259 -2.45 12.68 -8.91
CA THR A 259 -1.52 13.59 -9.61
C THR A 259 -0.06 13.31 -9.25
N ALA A 260 0.23 12.98 -7.99
CA ALA A 260 1.57 12.59 -7.54
C ALA A 260 2.10 11.36 -8.29
N LEU A 261 1.27 10.32 -8.46
CA LEU A 261 1.64 9.12 -9.20
C LEU A 261 1.88 9.43 -10.68
N ARG A 262 1.02 10.23 -11.31
CA ARG A 262 1.23 10.68 -12.70
C ARG A 262 2.56 11.43 -12.87
N SER A 263 2.90 12.33 -11.96
CA SER A 263 4.18 13.06 -12.00
C SER A 263 5.38 12.13 -11.86
N VAL A 264 5.30 11.10 -11.02
CA VAL A 264 6.36 10.08 -10.89
C VAL A 264 6.48 9.24 -12.16
N ILE A 265 5.36 8.79 -12.74
CA ILE A 265 5.35 8.02 -13.99
C ILE A 265 5.97 8.84 -15.13
N GLN A 266 5.57 10.10 -15.28
CA GLN A 266 6.12 10.98 -16.31
C GLN A 266 7.64 11.13 -16.15
N ALA A 267 8.10 11.52 -14.95
CA ALA A 267 9.52 11.71 -14.70
C ALA A 267 10.33 10.43 -14.90
N TRP A 268 9.77 9.27 -14.55
CA TRP A 268 10.39 7.97 -14.78
C TRP A 268 10.57 7.66 -16.27
N ASN A 269 9.55 7.93 -17.09
CA ASN A 269 9.58 7.70 -18.53
C ASN A 269 10.55 8.65 -19.27
N GLU A 270 10.85 9.81 -18.69
CA GLU A 270 11.78 10.80 -19.25
C GLU A 270 13.28 10.51 -18.93
N LEU A 271 13.57 9.58 -18.01
CA LEU A 271 14.96 9.16 -17.70
C LEU A 271 15.58 8.39 -18.86
#